data_AF-A0AAD6VQD1-F1
#
_entry.id   AF-A0AAD6VQD1-F1
#
_cell.length_a   1.000
_cell.length_b   1.000
_cell.length_c   1.000
_cell.angle_alpha   90.00
_cell.angle_beta   90.00
_cell.angle_gamma   90.00
#
_symmetry.space_group_name_H-M   'P 1'
#
loop_
_entity.id
_entity.type
_entity.pdbx_description
1 polymer ?
#
loop_
_entity_poly.entity_id
_entity_poly.type
_entity_poly.pdbx_seq_one_letter_code
_entity_poly.pdbx_strand_id
1 'polypeptide(L)'
;EHVFVYDNATTHRKQADDALSARKMPKSTPVPYKSGKNAGKMRPNFLVKRIAKSTDGKPIYKPDGTLLKEKIPMTGATFADGHPQSLYFENGPQAGMFKGMESILIEHGYNVKGKRAECPNFNCAQAADGQHGDCCMRQEVSRSWIGPAINDTCSEGGPKYLVLLCAQTINQRPARTVSCACPIDHTAPKSHGIPAHWL
;
A
#
# COMPACT_ATOMS: atom_id res chain seq x y z
N GLU A 1 -18.51 15.48 -28.49
CA GLU A 1 -18.80 15.99 -27.14
C GLU A 1 -17.92 15.24 -26.14
N HIS A 2 -17.33 15.91 -25.16
CA HIS A 2 -16.50 15.26 -24.13
C HIS A 2 -17.17 15.46 -22.78
N VAL A 3 -17.55 14.36 -22.12
CA VAL A 3 -18.13 14.38 -20.78
C VAL A 3 -16.99 14.14 -19.78
N PHE A 4 -16.69 15.14 -18.95
CA PHE A 4 -15.75 15.01 -17.84
C PHE A 4 -16.51 14.47 -16.62
N VAL A 5 -16.33 13.17 -16.33
CA VAL A 5 -16.89 12.54 -15.13
C VAL A 5 -15.85 12.62 -14.02
N TYR A 6 -16.18 13.35 -12.95
CA TYR A 6 -15.36 13.44 -11.75
C TYR A 6 -15.96 12.56 -10.67
N ASP A 7 -15.30 11.45 -10.36
CA ASP A 7 -15.68 10.60 -9.24
C ASP A 7 -15.26 11.26 -7.93
N ASN A 8 -16.26 11.67 -7.13
CA ASN A 8 -16.06 12.29 -5.83
C ASN A 8 -16.48 11.34 -4.69
N ALA A 9 -16.54 10.03 -4.95
CA ALA A 9 -16.89 9.05 -3.93
C ALA A 9 -15.89 9.12 -2.76
N THR A 10 -16.38 9.34 -1.53
CA THR A 10 -15.59 9.40 -0.30
C THR A 10 -15.11 8.01 0.16
N THR A 11 -14.73 7.14 -0.77
CA THR A 11 -14.35 5.74 -0.53
C THR A 11 -12.94 5.59 0.07
N HIS A 12 -12.20 6.69 0.22
CA HIS A 12 -10.92 6.68 0.91
C HIS A 12 -11.11 6.56 2.42
N ARG A 13 -11.16 5.33 2.93
CA ARG A 13 -11.04 5.09 4.38
C ARG A 13 -9.64 5.53 4.82
N LYS A 14 -9.59 6.38 5.85
CA LYS A 14 -8.34 6.69 6.54
C LYS A 14 -7.76 5.38 7.08
N GLN A 15 -6.51 5.08 6.72
CA GLN A 15 -5.77 3.98 7.32
C GLN A 15 -5.56 4.23 8.82
N ALA A 16 -5.33 3.17 9.59
CA ALA A 16 -4.96 3.29 11.00
C ALA A 16 -3.69 4.16 11.15
N ASP A 17 -3.56 4.88 12.26
CA ASP A 17 -2.43 5.83 12.44
C ASP A 17 -1.06 5.13 12.50
N ASP A 18 -1.07 3.86 12.90
CA ASP A 18 0.05 2.92 12.97
C ASP A 18 0.14 2.00 11.74
N ALA A 19 -0.72 2.23 10.75
CA ALA A 19 -0.76 1.42 9.55
C ALA A 19 0.58 1.46 8.82
N LEU A 20 0.87 0.32 8.22
CA LEU A 20 2.13 0.07 7.57
C LEU A 20 2.31 0.99 6.36
N SER A 21 3.51 1.57 6.20
CA SER A 21 3.86 2.39 5.03
C SER A 21 5.19 1.97 4.39
N ALA A 22 5.10 1.17 3.32
CA ALA A 22 6.26 0.67 2.58
C ALA A 22 7.11 1.79 1.92
N ARG A 23 6.52 2.97 1.67
CA ARG A 23 7.21 4.07 0.95
C ARG A 23 8.44 4.62 1.68
N LYS A 24 8.48 4.54 3.01
CA LYS A 24 9.56 5.17 3.81
C LYS A 24 10.42 4.18 4.58
N MET A 25 10.11 2.89 4.56
CA MET A 25 10.86 1.87 5.28
C MET A 25 12.32 1.81 4.85
N PRO A 26 13.30 1.80 5.78
CA PRO A 26 14.69 1.61 5.44
C PRO A 26 14.96 0.17 5.01
N LYS A 27 15.99 -0.03 4.19
CA LYS A 27 16.42 -1.36 3.74
C LYS A 27 16.88 -2.25 4.91
N SER A 28 17.66 -1.67 5.81
CA SER A 28 18.29 -2.35 6.94
C SER A 28 17.87 -1.73 8.25
N THR A 29 18.25 -2.39 9.35
CA THR A 29 18.22 -1.83 10.70
C THR A 29 18.96 -0.50 10.79
N PRO A 30 18.63 0.34 11.80
CA PRO A 30 19.39 1.55 12.08
C PRO A 30 20.87 1.22 12.34
N VAL A 31 21.75 1.83 11.55
CA VAL A 31 23.21 1.73 11.69
C VAL A 31 23.81 3.11 11.94
N PRO A 32 25.01 3.22 12.54
CA PRO A 32 25.67 4.51 12.70
C PRO A 32 25.88 5.24 11.36
N TYR A 33 25.88 6.58 11.40
CA TYR A 33 26.23 7.37 10.22
C TYR A 33 27.68 7.12 9.82
N LYS A 34 27.91 6.87 8.54
CA LYS A 34 29.23 6.56 7.98
C LYS A 34 30.14 7.79 7.87
N SER A 35 29.56 8.98 7.68
CA SER A 35 30.31 10.20 7.40
C SER A 35 29.53 11.46 7.78
N GLY A 36 30.21 12.60 7.76
CA GLY A 36 29.65 13.92 8.07
C GLY A 36 29.63 14.25 9.57
N LYS A 37 28.94 15.34 9.94
CA LYS A 37 28.90 15.87 11.32
C LYS A 37 28.31 14.90 12.36
N ASN A 38 27.60 13.87 11.89
CA ASN A 38 26.99 12.85 12.74
C ASN A 38 27.71 11.50 12.66
N ALA A 39 28.89 11.42 12.02
CA ALA A 39 29.64 10.18 11.90
C ALA A 39 29.80 9.48 13.26
N GLY A 40 29.55 8.17 13.31
CA GLY A 40 29.58 7.38 14.53
C GLY A 40 28.32 7.45 15.40
N LYS A 41 27.43 8.45 15.21
CA LYS A 41 26.13 8.49 15.92
C LYS A 41 25.16 7.49 15.33
N MET A 42 24.34 6.85 16.17
CA MET A 42 23.30 5.93 15.73
C MET A 42 22.22 6.66 14.92
N ARG A 43 21.75 6.05 13.83
CA ARG A 43 20.59 6.56 13.09
C ARG A 43 19.32 6.40 13.93
N PRO A 44 18.34 7.33 13.80
CA PRO A 44 17.07 7.17 14.50
C PRO A 44 16.35 5.91 14.03
N ASN A 45 15.64 5.26 14.96
CA ASN A 45 14.77 4.14 14.64
C ASN A 45 13.63 4.55 13.70
N PHE A 46 13.13 3.60 12.91
CA PHE A 46 12.01 3.84 12.00
C PHE A 46 10.68 3.63 12.71
N LEU A 47 10.00 4.73 13.00
CA LEU A 47 8.71 4.80 13.71
C LEU A 47 7.76 5.73 12.94
N VAL A 48 6.46 5.52 13.09
CA VAL A 48 5.43 6.40 12.51
C VAL A 48 4.98 7.44 13.51
N LYS A 49 4.61 8.63 13.01
CA LYS A 49 4.14 9.72 13.86
C LYS A 49 2.63 9.66 13.99
N ARG A 50 2.14 9.59 15.21
CA ARG A 50 0.70 9.62 15.53
C ARG A 50 0.38 10.83 16.41
N ILE A 51 -0.87 11.28 16.39
CA ILE A 51 -1.38 12.26 17.36
C ILE A 51 -1.50 11.57 18.72
N ALA A 52 -0.79 12.08 19.71
CA ALA A 52 -0.84 11.54 21.06
C ALA A 52 -2.25 11.68 21.63
N LYS A 53 -2.71 10.62 22.31
CA LYS A 53 -4.02 10.56 22.94
C LYS A 53 -3.86 10.51 24.46
N SER A 54 -4.73 11.22 25.17
CA SER A 54 -4.85 11.12 26.62
C SER A 54 -5.43 9.76 27.03
N THR A 55 -5.46 9.47 28.33
CA THR A 55 -6.16 8.32 28.92
C THR A 55 -7.63 8.24 28.47
N ASP A 56 -8.25 9.39 28.22
CA ASP A 56 -9.65 9.49 27.77
C ASP A 56 -9.82 9.36 26.24
N GLY A 57 -8.75 9.04 25.51
CA GLY A 57 -8.74 8.90 24.05
C GLY A 57 -8.77 10.22 23.25
N LYS A 58 -8.84 11.37 23.93
CA LYS A 58 -8.83 12.71 23.30
C LYS A 58 -7.42 13.11 22.83
N PRO A 59 -7.29 13.87 21.73
CA PRO A 59 -5.99 14.35 21.26
C PRO A 59 -5.37 15.33 22.26
N ILE A 60 -4.06 15.20 22.48
CA ILE A 60 -3.30 16.10 23.36
C ILE A 60 -2.76 17.28 22.55
N TYR A 61 -2.90 18.48 23.11
CA TYR A 61 -2.35 19.71 22.55
C TYR A 61 -1.17 20.20 23.37
N LYS A 62 -0.21 20.82 22.70
CA LYS A 62 0.87 21.58 23.33
C LYS A 62 0.37 22.96 23.78
N PRO A 63 1.13 23.67 24.63
CA PRO A 63 0.81 25.04 25.03
C PRO A 63 0.67 26.02 23.85
N ASP A 64 1.32 25.72 22.72
CA ASP A 64 1.25 26.49 21.47
C ASP A 64 -0.04 26.25 20.66
N GLY A 65 -0.96 25.40 21.13
CA GLY A 65 -2.20 25.03 20.44
C GLY A 65 -2.02 23.99 19.33
N THR A 66 -0.81 23.50 19.06
CA THR A 66 -0.56 22.45 18.08
C THR A 66 -0.74 21.05 18.66
N LEU A 67 -1.12 20.09 17.81
CA LEU A 67 -1.27 18.69 18.21
C LEU A 67 0.07 18.07 18.62
N LEU A 68 0.09 17.45 19.79
CA LEU A 68 1.22 16.66 20.24
C LEU A 68 1.34 15.41 19.36
N LYS A 69 2.51 15.22 18.76
CA LYS A 69 2.81 14.03 17.94
C LYS A 69 3.78 13.13 18.71
N GLU A 70 3.41 11.87 18.84
CA GLU A 70 4.26 10.82 19.38
C GLU A 70 4.80 9.92 18.25
N LYS A 71 5.84 9.17 18.54
CA LYS A 71 6.40 8.17 17.62
C LYS A 71 6.05 6.78 18.15
N ILE A 72 5.39 5.98 17.33
CA ILE A 72 4.99 4.61 17.67
C ILE A 72 5.54 3.61 16.66
N PRO A 73 5.75 2.34 17.07
CA PRO A 73 6.02 1.25 16.13
C PRO A 73 4.88 1.12 15.13
N MET A 74 5.21 0.73 13.89
CA MET A 74 4.18 0.30 12.93
C MET A 74 3.61 -1.05 13.34
N THR A 75 2.33 -1.25 13.05
CA THR A 75 1.71 -2.56 13.18
C THR A 75 2.21 -3.47 12.06
N GLY A 76 2.53 -4.70 12.44
CA GLY A 76 3.08 -5.71 11.54
C GLY A 76 2.08 -6.23 10.51
N ALA A 77 2.62 -6.89 9.49
CA ALA A 77 1.82 -7.68 8.56
C ALA A 77 1.43 -9.02 9.20
N THR A 78 0.61 -9.81 8.52
CA THR A 78 0.34 -11.21 8.88
C THR A 78 0.96 -12.12 7.81
N PHE A 79 1.54 -13.22 8.24
CA PHE A 79 1.95 -14.30 7.35
C PHE A 79 0.72 -15.03 6.78
N ALA A 80 0.93 -15.86 5.77
CA ALA A 80 -0.15 -16.62 5.11
C ALA A 80 -0.80 -17.65 6.05
N ASP A 81 -0.10 -18.09 7.09
CA ASP A 81 -0.59 -18.95 8.16
C ASP A 81 -1.42 -18.19 9.23
N GLY A 82 -1.55 -16.87 9.10
CA GLY A 82 -2.27 -16.00 10.03
C GLY A 82 -1.43 -15.49 11.20
N HIS A 83 -0.17 -15.92 11.35
CA HIS A 83 0.69 -15.42 12.43
C HIS A 83 1.14 -13.98 12.17
N PRO A 84 1.24 -13.12 13.21
CA PRO A 84 1.71 -11.76 13.04
C PRO A 84 3.20 -11.75 12.71
N GLN A 85 3.58 -11.00 11.68
CA GLN A 85 4.96 -10.68 11.38
C GLN A 85 5.39 -9.42 12.13
N SER A 86 6.25 -9.61 13.13
CA SER A 86 6.87 -8.49 13.85
C SER A 86 7.85 -7.73 12.94
N LEU A 87 7.64 -6.42 12.77
CA LEU A 87 8.53 -5.54 11.99
C LEU A 87 9.74 -5.04 12.79
N TYR A 88 9.70 -5.27 14.10
CA TYR A 88 10.71 -4.84 15.07
C TYR A 88 11.30 -6.09 15.73
N PHE A 89 12.54 -6.01 16.21
CA PHE A 89 13.07 -7.10 17.03
C PHE A 89 12.36 -7.13 18.37
N GLU A 90 11.94 -8.30 18.80
CA GLU A 90 11.25 -8.47 20.09
C GLU A 90 12.25 -8.71 21.22
N ASN A 91 13.38 -9.35 20.91
CA ASN A 91 14.35 -9.80 21.90
C ASN A 91 15.79 -9.38 21.54
N GLY A 92 16.65 -9.37 22.56
CA GLY A 92 18.08 -9.13 22.42
C GLY A 92 18.48 -7.65 22.42
N PRO A 93 19.76 -7.34 22.11
CA PRO A 93 20.30 -5.98 22.18
C PRO A 93 19.63 -4.98 21.22
N GLN A 94 18.94 -5.49 20.21
CA GLN A 94 18.25 -4.71 19.18
C GLN A 94 16.74 -4.62 19.43
N ALA A 95 16.25 -5.10 20.58
CA ALA A 95 14.82 -5.09 20.90
C ALA A 95 14.21 -3.69 20.71
N GLY A 96 13.05 -3.64 20.04
CA GLY A 96 12.36 -2.41 19.66
C GLY A 96 12.92 -1.70 18.42
N MET A 97 14.04 -2.16 17.82
CA MET A 97 14.55 -1.61 16.56
C MET A 97 13.85 -2.21 15.35
N PHE A 98 13.60 -1.38 14.34
CA PHE A 98 13.02 -1.83 13.07
C PHE A 98 14.01 -2.74 12.33
N LYS A 99 13.53 -3.90 11.87
CA LYS A 99 14.36 -4.94 11.24
C LYS A 99 14.95 -4.53 9.88
N GLY A 100 14.23 -3.70 9.12
CA GLY A 100 14.59 -3.38 7.74
C GLY A 100 13.86 -4.28 6.74
N MET A 101 13.53 -3.73 5.56
CA MET A 101 12.81 -4.47 4.51
C MET A 101 13.51 -5.77 4.10
N GLU A 102 14.85 -5.80 4.10
CA GLU A 102 15.62 -6.97 3.70
C GLU A 102 15.35 -8.17 4.62
N SER A 103 15.49 -7.99 5.94
CA SER A 103 15.20 -9.05 6.92
C SER A 103 13.75 -9.48 6.86
N ILE A 104 12.81 -8.54 6.77
CA ILE A 104 11.38 -8.85 6.79
C ILE A 104 10.96 -9.63 5.54
N LEU A 105 11.56 -9.34 4.37
CA LEU A 105 11.34 -10.11 3.15
C LEU A 105 11.99 -11.51 3.19
N ILE A 106 13.18 -11.63 3.78
CA ILE A 106 13.83 -12.94 3.99
C ILE A 106 12.96 -13.83 4.90
N GLU A 107 12.38 -13.27 5.96
CA GLU A 107 11.46 -13.98 6.85
C GLU A 107 10.22 -14.51 6.11
N HIS A 108 9.75 -13.80 5.07
CA HIS A 108 8.68 -14.25 4.18
C HIS A 108 9.13 -15.24 3.10
N GLY A 109 10.41 -15.61 3.05
CA GLY A 109 10.96 -16.51 2.03
C GLY A 109 11.25 -15.85 0.68
N TYR A 110 11.26 -14.52 0.59
CA TYR A 110 11.62 -13.83 -0.66
C TYR A 110 13.13 -13.78 -0.87
N ASN A 111 13.56 -13.96 -2.12
CA ASN A 111 14.94 -13.72 -2.50
C ASN A 111 15.20 -12.21 -2.68
N VAL A 112 16.04 -11.67 -1.81
CA VAL A 112 16.42 -10.25 -1.81
C VAL A 112 17.81 -9.98 -2.40
N LYS A 113 18.55 -11.02 -2.79
CA LYS A 113 19.93 -10.89 -3.28
C LYS A 113 19.95 -10.05 -4.57
N GLY A 114 20.79 -9.02 -4.58
CA GLY A 114 20.92 -8.11 -5.73
C GLY A 114 19.77 -7.10 -5.88
N LYS A 115 18.73 -7.15 -5.05
CA LYS A 115 17.64 -6.17 -5.09
C LYS A 115 18.06 -4.85 -4.46
N ARG A 116 17.78 -3.75 -5.17
CA ARG A 116 17.88 -2.40 -4.63
C ARG A 116 16.77 -2.15 -3.60
N ALA A 117 17.02 -1.24 -2.67
CA ALA A 117 16.02 -0.81 -1.69
C ALA A 117 14.80 -0.21 -2.40
N GLU A 118 15.05 0.67 -3.36
CA GLU A 118 14.05 1.46 -4.08
C GLU A 118 14.54 1.71 -5.51
N CYS A 119 13.61 1.80 -6.47
CA CYS A 119 13.91 2.23 -7.82
C CYS A 119 14.05 3.75 -7.91
N PRO A 120 14.88 4.28 -8.83
CA PRO A 120 14.98 5.71 -9.06
C PRO A 120 13.59 6.35 -9.21
N ASN A 121 13.30 7.38 -8.41
CA ASN A 121 12.04 8.11 -8.39
C ASN A 121 10.79 7.24 -8.18
N PHE A 122 10.90 6.09 -7.50
CA PHE A 122 9.82 5.11 -7.36
C PHE A 122 9.27 4.56 -8.68
N ASN A 123 10.03 4.67 -9.77
CA ASN A 123 9.62 4.19 -11.09
C ASN A 123 10.21 2.79 -11.32
N CYS A 124 9.50 1.75 -10.87
CA CYS A 124 9.79 0.38 -11.28
C CYS A 124 9.39 0.21 -12.75
N ALA A 125 10.28 -0.37 -13.56
CA ALA A 125 9.94 -0.74 -14.93
C ALA A 125 8.85 -1.83 -14.90
N GLN A 126 7.88 -1.71 -15.79
CA GLN A 126 6.93 -2.78 -16.07
C GLN A 126 7.61 -3.83 -16.95
N ALA A 127 7.34 -5.10 -16.66
CA ALA A 127 7.64 -6.19 -17.57
C ALA A 127 6.69 -6.13 -18.78
N ALA A 128 7.00 -6.93 -19.81
CA ALA A 128 6.26 -6.94 -21.08
C ALA A 128 4.77 -7.32 -20.93
N ASP A 129 4.42 -8.01 -19.84
CA ASP A 129 3.06 -8.38 -19.46
C ASP A 129 2.30 -7.26 -18.70
N GLY A 130 2.91 -6.08 -18.55
CA GLY A 130 2.35 -4.95 -17.82
C GLY A 130 2.48 -5.05 -16.29
N GLN A 131 2.98 -6.18 -15.77
CA GLN A 131 3.22 -6.34 -14.33
C GLN A 131 4.50 -5.62 -13.93
N HIS A 132 4.50 -4.98 -12.75
CA HIS A 132 5.75 -4.45 -12.22
C HIS A 132 6.69 -5.63 -11.89
N GLY A 133 7.93 -5.61 -12.36
CA GLY A 133 8.88 -6.68 -12.07
C GLY A 133 9.21 -6.78 -10.58
N ASP A 134 10.01 -7.78 -10.21
CA ASP A 134 10.53 -8.03 -8.86
C ASP A 134 11.72 -7.08 -8.52
N CYS A 135 11.60 -5.83 -8.99
CA CYS A 135 12.64 -4.80 -9.19
C CYS A 135 13.37 -4.34 -7.93
N CYS A 136 12.66 -4.22 -6.81
CA CYS A 136 13.19 -3.63 -5.58
C CYS A 136 12.41 -4.09 -4.35
N MET A 137 13.05 -3.99 -3.19
CA MET A 137 12.48 -4.44 -1.93
C MET A 137 11.17 -3.71 -1.59
N ARG A 138 11.04 -2.41 -1.89
CA ARG A 138 9.79 -1.67 -1.66
C ARG A 138 8.60 -2.23 -2.43
N GLN A 139 8.80 -2.72 -3.66
CA GLN A 139 7.73 -3.30 -4.47
C GLN A 139 7.30 -4.64 -3.89
N GLU A 140 8.25 -5.50 -3.51
CA GLU A 140 7.96 -6.79 -2.87
C GLU A 140 7.21 -6.62 -1.56
N VAL A 141 7.69 -5.71 -0.72
CA VAL A 141 7.08 -5.38 0.56
C VAL A 141 5.64 -4.91 0.36
N SER A 142 5.42 -4.03 -0.61
CA SER A 142 4.08 -3.53 -0.92
C SER A 142 3.17 -4.66 -1.40
N ARG A 143 3.66 -5.59 -2.22
CA ARG A 143 2.85 -6.72 -2.71
C ARG A 143 2.54 -7.76 -1.65
N SER A 144 3.56 -8.18 -0.90
CA SER A 144 3.44 -9.19 0.15
C SER A 144 2.41 -8.79 1.20
N TRP A 145 2.32 -7.50 1.51
CA TRP A 145 1.45 -7.00 2.58
C TRP A 145 0.15 -6.38 2.09
N ILE A 146 0.00 -6.17 0.78
CA ILE A 146 -1.28 -5.92 0.12
C ILE A 146 -1.86 -7.26 -0.36
N GLY A 147 -1.82 -8.30 0.49
CA GLY A 147 -2.63 -9.51 0.32
C GLY A 147 -4.12 -9.17 0.14
N PRO A 148 -5.00 -10.11 -0.25
CA PRO A 148 -6.27 -9.87 -0.96
C PRO A 148 -7.39 -9.12 -0.18
N ALA A 149 -7.07 -8.32 0.82
CA ALA A 149 -7.99 -7.44 1.54
C ALA A 149 -8.59 -6.28 0.70
N ILE A 150 -8.27 -6.18 -0.61
CA ILE A 150 -8.95 -5.26 -1.53
C ILE A 150 -10.03 -5.99 -2.37
N ASN A 151 -10.08 -7.33 -2.35
CA ASN A 151 -11.13 -8.08 -3.05
C ASN A 151 -12.38 -8.35 -2.20
N ASP A 152 -12.35 -8.09 -0.89
CA ASP A 152 -13.52 -8.24 -0.02
C ASP A 152 -14.31 -6.93 0.10
N THR A 153 -14.71 -6.37 -1.06
CA THR A 153 -15.88 -5.48 -1.08
C THR A 153 -16.92 -6.00 -2.08
N CYS A 154 -18.12 -6.17 -1.52
CA CYS A 154 -19.41 -6.29 -2.19
C CYS A 154 -19.81 -7.67 -2.75
N SER A 155 -19.98 -8.64 -1.84
CA SER A 155 -21.09 -9.58 -1.97
C SER A 155 -22.39 -8.88 -1.58
N GLU A 156 -22.91 -8.00 -2.44
CA GLU A 156 -24.31 -7.60 -2.52
C GLU A 156 -24.51 -6.70 -3.76
N GLY A 157 -24.70 -7.33 -4.92
CA GLY A 157 -25.55 -6.81 -6.00
C GLY A 157 -25.14 -5.60 -6.86
N GLY A 158 -23.91 -5.09 -6.82
CA GLY A 158 -23.49 -3.91 -7.63
C GLY A 158 -22.44 -4.21 -8.72
N PRO A 159 -22.38 -3.42 -9.82
CA PRO A 159 -21.41 -3.63 -10.91
C PRO A 159 -19.96 -3.49 -10.43
N LYS A 160 -19.11 -4.41 -10.90
CA LYS A 160 -17.71 -4.58 -10.51
C LYS A 160 -16.85 -3.45 -11.08
N TYR A 161 -16.46 -2.48 -10.25
CA TYR A 161 -15.42 -1.50 -10.60
C TYR A 161 -14.09 -1.89 -9.96
N LEU A 162 -13.06 -2.07 -10.80
CA LEU A 162 -11.68 -2.32 -10.39
C LEU A 162 -11.05 -1.00 -9.93
N VAL A 163 -11.06 -0.72 -8.62
CA VAL A 163 -10.41 0.46 -8.05
C VAL A 163 -8.91 0.17 -7.84
N LEU A 164 -8.10 0.47 -8.86
CA LEU A 164 -6.65 0.57 -8.73
C LEU A 164 -6.31 1.84 -7.95
N LEU A 165 -6.13 1.72 -6.63
CA LEU A 165 -5.59 2.79 -5.78
C LEU A 165 -4.12 3.06 -6.12
N CYS A 166 -3.88 3.87 -7.16
CA CYS A 166 -2.61 4.53 -7.38
C CYS A 166 -2.63 5.88 -6.65
N ALA A 167 -1.88 6.00 -5.56
CA ALA A 167 -1.65 7.28 -4.90
C ALA A 167 -0.78 8.19 -5.81
N GLN A 168 -1.44 8.93 -6.71
CA GLN A 168 -0.84 10.02 -7.46
C GLN A 168 -1.03 11.32 -6.67
N THR A 169 0.06 11.79 -6.06
CA THR A 169 0.21 13.18 -5.66
C THR A 169 0.10 14.07 -6.89
N ILE A 170 -0.77 15.07 -6.78
CA ILE A 170 -0.99 16.18 -7.69
C ILE A 170 0.35 16.73 -8.19
N ASN A 171 0.70 16.47 -9.45
CA ASN A 171 1.39 17.45 -10.27
C ASN A 171 1.13 17.19 -11.75
N GLN A 172 0.67 18.25 -12.41
CA GLN A 172 0.05 18.30 -13.74
C GLN A 172 0.96 17.77 -14.86
N ARG A 173 0.50 16.78 -15.67
CA ARG A 173 0.85 16.57 -17.10
C ARG A 173 -0.27 15.79 -17.83
N PRO A 174 -0.48 16.04 -19.14
CA PRO A 174 -1.72 15.65 -19.83
C PRO A 174 -1.82 14.16 -20.11
N ALA A 175 -3.05 13.66 -20.04
CA ALA A 175 -3.44 12.27 -20.22
C ALA A 175 -3.04 11.71 -21.59
N ARG A 176 -2.43 10.52 -21.60
CA ARG A 176 -2.40 9.64 -22.78
C ARG A 176 -3.62 8.74 -22.73
N THR A 177 -4.41 8.80 -23.80
CA THR A 177 -5.58 7.97 -24.07
C THR A 177 -5.18 6.50 -24.13
N VAL A 178 -5.78 5.65 -23.31
CA VAL A 178 -5.75 4.20 -23.48
C VAL A 178 -7.20 3.77 -23.70
N SER A 179 -7.51 3.37 -24.94
CA SER A 179 -8.81 2.83 -25.32
C SER A 179 -8.78 1.32 -25.07
N CYS A 180 -9.56 0.83 -24.12
CA CYS A 180 -9.80 -0.61 -23.96
C CYS A 180 -11.19 -0.95 -24.50
N ALA A 181 -11.24 -1.69 -25.60
CA ALA A 181 -12.46 -2.32 -26.10
C ALA A 181 -12.65 -3.67 -25.39
N CYS A 182 -13.83 -3.91 -24.83
CA CYS A 182 -14.25 -5.26 -24.42
C CYS A 182 -15.00 -5.94 -25.57
N PRO A 183 -14.77 -7.23 -25.86
CA PRO A 183 -15.66 -8.01 -26.71
C PRO A 183 -16.94 -8.35 -25.92
N ILE A 184 -18.09 -8.01 -26.50
CA ILE A 184 -19.41 -8.43 -26.01
C ILE A 184 -19.66 -9.84 -26.55
N ASP A 185 -19.73 -10.82 -25.66
CA ASP A 185 -20.15 -12.17 -26.03
C ASP A 185 -21.70 -12.23 -26.04
N HIS A 186 -22.26 -12.45 -27.24
CA HIS A 186 -23.69 -12.54 -27.46
C HIS A 186 -24.12 -14.00 -27.52
N THR A 187 -24.62 -14.54 -26.42
CA THR A 187 -25.47 -15.74 -26.46
C THR A 187 -26.70 -15.56 -25.57
N ALA A 188 -27.76 -15.01 -26.15
CA ALA A 188 -29.13 -15.14 -25.66
C ALA A 188 -29.92 -16.02 -26.65
N PRO A 189 -30.60 -17.10 -26.22
CA PRO A 189 -31.48 -17.86 -27.09
C PRO A 189 -32.77 -17.08 -27.37
N LYS A 190 -33.12 -17.03 -28.67
CA LYS A 190 -34.31 -16.35 -29.23
C LYS A 190 -35.59 -17.09 -28.84
N SER A 191 -36.56 -16.38 -28.27
CA SER A 191 -37.96 -16.83 -28.24
C SER A 191 -38.58 -16.69 -29.64
N HIS A 192 -39.26 -17.73 -30.10
CA HIS A 192 -40.01 -17.75 -31.35
C HIS A 192 -41.48 -18.08 -31.05
N GLY A 193 -42.37 -17.29 -31.66
CA GLY A 193 -43.68 -17.78 -32.11
C GLY A 193 -44.90 -17.27 -31.36
N ILE A 194 -45.45 -16.14 -31.81
CA ILE A 194 -46.90 -15.96 -31.88
C ILE A 194 -47.22 -15.77 -33.37
N PRO A 195 -48.21 -16.50 -33.92
CA PRO A 195 -48.99 -15.95 -35.01
C PRO A 195 -50.47 -15.85 -34.61
N ALA A 196 -51.03 -14.70 -34.93
CA ALA A 196 -52.45 -14.42 -34.91
C ALA A 196 -53.15 -15.13 -36.08
N HIS A 197 -54.32 -15.73 -35.81
CA HIS A 197 -55.41 -15.78 -36.76
C HIS A 197 -56.76 -15.90 -36.04
N TRP A 198 -57.72 -15.18 -36.59
CA TRP A 198 -59.13 -14.99 -36.25
C TRP A 198 -59.96 -16.29 -36.07
N LEU A 199 -60.63 -16.43 -34.91
CA LEU A 199 -62.07 -16.61 -34.65
C LEU A 199 -62.30 -17.10 -33.22
#